data_AF-A0A370L3H3-F1
#
_entry.id   AF-A0A370L3H3-F1
#
_cell.length_a   1.000
_cell.length_b   1.000
_cell.length_c   1.000
_cell.angle_alpha   90.00
_cell.angle_beta   90.00
_cell.angle_gamma   90.00
#
_symmetry.space_group_name_H-M   'P 1'
#
loop_
_entity.id
_entity.type
_entity.pdbx_description
1 polymer ?
#
loop_
_entity_poly.entity_id
_entity_poly.type
_entity_poly.pdbx_seq_one_letter_code
_entity_poly.pdbx_strand_id
1 'polypeptide(L)'
;MLAIHGLKCIYDTGARGWAMELTLGGEGENAVRRFDVDGPEDAEMLIEAFEDSSSSIFDPATGEIIFAYEYADLDEDEEEAEDEGDEEEDDEDGEETETSEDDTDEDEEKAKA
;
A
#
# COMPACT_ATOMS: atom_id res chain seq x y z
N MET A 1 5.30 11.59 -21.06
CA MET A 1 4.92 10.23 -20.67
C MET A 1 5.87 9.23 -21.33
N LEU A 2 6.42 8.31 -20.55
CA LEU A 2 7.34 7.25 -20.98
C LEU A 2 6.72 5.89 -20.67
N ALA A 3 6.75 4.96 -21.62
CA ALA A 3 6.23 3.62 -21.41
C ALA A 3 7.13 2.86 -20.42
N ILE A 4 6.53 2.09 -19.52
CA ILE A 4 7.28 1.29 -18.55
C ILE A 4 7.48 -0.11 -19.14
N HIS A 5 8.73 -0.47 -19.37
CA HIS A 5 9.12 -1.75 -19.98
C HIS A 5 9.53 -2.80 -18.95
N GLY A 6 9.78 -2.39 -17.70
CA GLY A 6 10.15 -3.30 -16.64
C GLY A 6 10.18 -2.61 -15.29
N LEU A 7 9.91 -3.42 -14.26
CA LEU A 7 9.92 -3.05 -12.86
C LEU A 7 10.90 -3.98 -12.13
N LYS A 8 11.69 -3.43 -11.20
CA LYS A 8 12.51 -4.21 -10.27
C LYS A 8 12.27 -3.73 -8.85
N CYS A 9 12.00 -4.68 -7.96
CA CYS A 9 12.03 -4.46 -6.52
C CYS A 9 13.45 -4.72 -5.99
N ILE A 10 13.96 -3.80 -5.17
CA ILE A 10 15.33 -3.81 -4.68
C ILE A 10 15.30 -3.57 -3.16
N TYR A 11 15.84 -4.53 -2.40
CA TYR A 11 16.24 -4.25 -1.02
C TYR A 11 17.67 -3.71 -1.01
N ASP A 12 17.84 -2.44 -0.70
CA ASP A 12 19.15 -1.79 -0.60
C ASP A 12 19.79 -2.10 0.75
N THR A 13 20.83 -2.94 0.74
CA THR A 13 21.52 -3.32 1.97
C THR A 13 22.37 -2.21 2.57
N GLY A 14 22.73 -1.18 1.79
CA GLY A 14 23.46 -0.01 2.25
C GLY A 14 22.56 0.98 2.98
N ALA A 15 21.42 1.32 2.38
CA ALA A 15 20.41 2.18 2.99
C ALA A 15 19.50 1.45 3.99
N ARG A 16 19.50 0.12 3.97
CA ARG A 16 18.60 -0.77 4.74
C ARG A 16 17.13 -0.46 4.47
N GLY A 17 16.78 -0.21 3.20
CA GLY A 17 15.43 0.18 2.76
C GLY A 17 15.03 -0.47 1.45
N TRP A 18 13.74 -0.34 1.12
CA TRP A 18 13.17 -0.85 -0.13
C TRP A 18 13.13 0.24 -1.19
N ALA A 19 13.33 -0.15 -2.44
CA ALA A 19 13.27 0.75 -3.58
C ALA A 19 12.73 0.02 -4.82
N MET A 20 12.12 0.80 -5.70
CA MET A 20 11.64 0.35 -7.00
C MET A 20 12.46 1.02 -8.10
N GLU A 21 12.80 0.24 -9.13
CA GLU A 21 13.46 0.72 -10.34
C GLU A 21 12.59 0.44 -11.57
N LEU A 22 12.27 1.49 -12.31
CA LEU A 22 11.57 1.46 -13.58
C LEU A 22 12.56 1.52 -14.73
N THR A 23 12.38 0.61 -15.69
CA THR A 23 12.99 0.73 -17.02
C THR A 23 11.97 1.39 -17.94
N LEU A 24 12.30 2.58 -18.43
CA LEU A 24 11.42 3.43 -19.22
C LEU A 24 11.88 3.41 -20.68
N GLY A 25 10.94 3.29 -21.62
CA GLY A 25 11.18 3.38 -23.06
C GLY A 25 10.42 4.52 -23.72
N GLY A 26 11.08 5.21 -24.64
CA GLY A 26 10.51 6.22 -25.54
C GLY A 26 11.22 6.21 -26.90
N GLU A 27 10.83 7.11 -27.82
CA GLU A 27 11.45 7.23 -29.15
C GLU A 27 12.96 7.49 -29.04
N GLY A 28 13.76 6.41 -29.10
CA GLY A 28 15.21 6.44 -29.19
C GLY A 28 15.98 6.42 -27.87
N GLU A 29 15.32 6.44 -26.70
CA GLU A 29 16.00 6.47 -25.39
C GLU A 29 15.41 5.45 -24.41
N ASN A 30 16.29 4.67 -23.80
CA ASN A 30 16.00 3.86 -22.61
C ASN A 30 16.48 4.65 -21.38
N ALA A 31 15.56 4.98 -20.48
CA ALA A 31 15.88 5.62 -19.21
C ALA A 31 15.64 4.65 -18.05
N VAL A 32 16.34 4.87 -16.95
CA VAL A 32 16.12 4.12 -15.70
C VAL A 32 15.76 5.12 -14.62
N ARG A 33 14.68 4.86 -13.89
CA ARG A 33 14.23 5.69 -12.77
C ARG A 33 14.12 4.86 -11.51
N ARG A 34 14.79 5.29 -10.46
CA ARG A 34 14.71 4.67 -9.13
C ARG A 34 14.02 5.61 -8.14
N PHE A 35 13.22 5.04 -7.26
CA PHE A 35 12.61 5.71 -6.12
C PHE A 35 12.51 4.75 -4.92
N ASP A 36 12.54 5.31 -3.71
CA ASP A 36 12.42 4.54 -2.47
C ASP A 36 10.93 4.30 -2.15
N VAL A 37 10.63 3.20 -1.45
CA VAL A 37 9.29 2.86 -0.96
C VAL A 37 9.36 2.52 0.52
N ASP A 38 8.26 2.73 1.26
CA ASP A 38 8.31 2.75 2.73
C ASP A 38 8.49 1.34 3.33
N GLY A 39 8.13 0.29 2.59
CA GLY A 39 8.21 -1.08 3.06
C GLY A 39 8.03 -2.14 1.97
N PRO A 40 8.11 -3.43 2.34
CA PRO A 40 7.80 -4.52 1.44
C PRO A 40 6.33 -4.51 1.00
N GLU A 41 5.40 -4.08 1.86
CA GLU A 41 3.97 -4.01 1.54
C GLU A 41 3.69 -3.03 0.39
N ASP A 42 4.31 -1.85 0.41
CA ASP A 42 4.21 -0.87 -0.68
C ASP A 42 4.82 -1.41 -1.98
N ALA A 43 5.94 -2.13 -1.87
CA ALA A 43 6.57 -2.75 -3.02
C ALA A 43 5.67 -3.82 -3.65
N GLU A 44 5.05 -4.67 -2.84
CA GLU A 44 4.09 -5.69 -3.27
C GLU A 44 2.87 -5.05 -3.94
N MET A 45 2.26 -4.05 -3.31
CA MET A 45 1.11 -3.33 -3.86
C MET A 45 1.41 -2.71 -5.23
N LEU A 46 2.59 -2.12 -5.41
CA LEU A 46 3.01 -1.58 -6.71
C LEU A 46 3.21 -2.69 -7.74
N ILE A 47 3.82 -3.81 -7.37
CA ILE A 47 4.02 -4.96 -8.27
C ILE A 47 2.67 -5.49 -8.74
N GLU A 48 1.72 -5.70 -7.82
CA GLU A 48 0.37 -6.15 -8.15
C GLU A 48 -0.33 -5.18 -9.10
N ALA A 49 -0.28 -3.87 -8.82
CA ALA A 49 -0.84 -2.86 -9.72
C ALA A 49 -0.24 -2.91 -11.13
N PHE A 50 1.07 -3.17 -11.25
CA PHE A 50 1.73 -3.37 -12.55
C PHE A 50 1.25 -4.64 -13.27
N GLU A 51 1.17 -5.76 -12.55
CA GLU A 51 0.77 -7.06 -13.09
C GLU A 51 -0.69 -7.08 -13.55
N ASP A 52 -1.56 -6.39 -12.82
CA ASP A 52 -2.98 -6.29 -13.13
C ASP A 52 -3.28 -5.24 -14.22
N SER A 53 -2.39 -4.26 -14.42
CA SER A 53 -2.59 -3.20 -15.40
C SER A 53 -2.46 -3.70 -16.84
N SER A 54 -3.34 -3.20 -17.71
CA SER A 54 -3.26 -3.42 -19.16
C SER A 54 -2.19 -2.55 -19.81
N SER A 55 -1.92 -1.38 -19.23
CA SER A 55 -0.75 -0.56 -19.59
C SER A 55 -0.29 0.30 -18.41
N SER A 56 0.99 0.64 -18.41
CA SER A 56 1.59 1.48 -17.37
C SER A 56 2.56 2.50 -17.97
N ILE A 57 2.51 3.74 -17.45
CA ILE A 57 3.19 4.90 -18.00
C ILE A 57 3.75 5.76 -16.87
N PHE A 58 4.96 6.29 -17.04
CA PHE A 58 5.56 7.27 -16.13
C PHE A 58 5.47 8.68 -16.70
N ASP A 59 4.97 9.64 -15.90
CA ASP A 59 5.06 11.06 -16.22
C ASP A 59 6.25 11.72 -15.49
N PRO A 60 7.35 12.06 -16.19
CA PRO A 60 8.50 12.71 -15.56
C PRO A 60 8.24 14.14 -15.08
N ALA A 61 7.17 14.81 -15.55
CA ALA A 61 6.85 16.17 -15.13
C ALA A 61 6.23 16.20 -13.72
N THR A 62 5.35 15.25 -13.42
CA THR A 62 4.68 15.14 -12.11
C THR A 62 5.36 14.14 -11.18
N GLY A 63 6.08 13.16 -11.75
CA GLY A 63 6.65 12.04 -11.01
C GLY A 63 5.66 10.90 -10.77
N GLU A 64 4.53 10.88 -11.47
CA GLU A 64 3.46 9.91 -11.28
C GLU A 64 3.65 8.66 -12.15
N ILE A 65 3.22 7.52 -11.63
CA ILE A 65 3.03 6.27 -12.38
C ILE A 65 1.53 6.10 -12.58
N ILE A 66 1.12 5.94 -13.83
CA ILE A 66 -0.28 5.78 -14.22
C ILE A 66 -0.47 4.33 -14.66
N PHE A 67 -1.41 3.64 -14.01
CA PHE A 67 -1.85 2.30 -14.34
C PHE A 67 -3.20 2.38 -15.03
N ALA A 68 -3.32 1.82 -16.23
CA ALA A 68 -4.58 1.72 -16.94
C ALA A 68 -5.02 0.26 -17.01
N TYR A 69 -6.30 0.01 -16.73
CA TYR A 69 -6.92 -1.30 -16.69
C TYR A 69 -7.99 -1.39 -17.78
N GLU A 70 -8.15 -2.57 -18.39
CA GLU A 70 -9.14 -2.87 -19.43
C GLU A 70 -10.55 -2.99 -18.81
N TYR A 71 -11.05 -1.88 -18.25
CA TYR A 71 -12.44 -1.67 -17.85
C TYR A 71 -12.93 -0.25 -18.21
N ALA A 72 -12.19 0.45 -19.08
CA ALA A 72 -12.46 1.85 -19.43
C ALA A 72 -13.15 2.04 -20.80
N ASP A 73 -14.12 1.18 -21.12
CA ASP A 73 -15.33 1.63 -21.82
C ASP A 73 -16.39 1.87 -20.74
N LEU A 74 -16.15 2.86 -19.87
CA LEU A 74 -17.24 3.51 -19.16
C LEU A 74 -17.91 4.41 -20.19
N ASP A 75 -18.82 3.82 -20.99
CA ASP A 75 -19.88 4.62 -21.60
C ASP A 75 -20.49 5.44 -20.45
N GLU A 76 -20.42 6.76 -20.57
CA GLU A 76 -21.00 7.75 -19.68
C GLU A 76 -22.53 7.69 -19.72
N ASP A 77 -23.14 6.57 -19.35
CA ASP A 77 -24.57 6.49 -19.06
C ASP A 77 -24.75 6.38 -17.54
N GLU A 78 -24.95 7.56 -16.95
CA GLU A 78 -25.61 7.78 -15.66
C GLU A 78 -26.85 6.89 -15.51
N GLU A 79 -26.85 5.88 -14.63
CA GLU A 79 -28.09 5.46 -13.95
C GLU A 79 -27.82 5.10 -12.48
N GLU A 80 -28.20 6.07 -11.65
CA GLU A 80 -28.74 6.03 -10.29
C GLU A 80 -28.05 5.21 -9.19
N ALA A 81 -27.59 5.97 -8.18
CA ALA A 81 -27.36 5.49 -6.84
C ALA A 81 -28.68 4.97 -6.24
N GLU A 82 -28.76 3.68 -5.93
CA GLU A 82 -29.75 3.16 -5.00
C GLU A 82 -29.20 3.24 -3.57
N ASP A 83 -29.67 4.31 -2.91
CA ASP A 83 -29.76 4.47 -1.46
C ASP A 83 -30.67 3.38 -0.88
N GLU A 84 -30.09 2.30 -0.36
CA GLU A 84 -30.77 1.42 0.60
C GLU A 84 -30.27 1.76 2.02
N GLY A 85 -30.96 2.72 2.63
CA GLY A 85 -30.82 3.01 4.05
C GLY A 85 -31.35 1.90 4.94
N ASP A 86 -30.86 1.87 6.19
CA ASP A 86 -31.75 1.84 7.35
C ASP A 86 -30.96 2.28 8.59
N GLU A 87 -31.47 3.31 9.25
CA GLU A 87 -31.05 3.80 10.56
C GLU A 87 -31.74 2.93 11.62
N GLU A 88 -30.99 2.18 12.42
CA GLU A 88 -31.47 1.77 13.75
C GLU A 88 -30.33 1.97 14.74
N GLU A 89 -30.42 3.08 15.48
CA GLU A 89 -29.74 3.31 16.74
C GLU A 89 -30.23 2.28 17.77
N ASP A 90 -29.32 1.55 18.42
CA ASP A 90 -29.61 0.94 19.71
C ASP A 90 -28.45 1.24 20.67
N ASP A 91 -28.71 2.21 21.54
CA ASP A 91 -27.89 2.71 22.62
C ASP A 91 -28.48 2.16 23.92
N GLU A 92 -27.86 1.15 24.53
CA GLU A 92 -28.03 0.85 25.96
C GLU A 92 -26.69 0.37 26.58
N ASP A 93 -25.94 1.36 27.07
CA ASP A 93 -25.47 1.50 28.46
C ASP A 93 -25.29 0.24 29.35
N GLY A 94 -24.10 0.16 29.97
CA GLY A 94 -23.97 -0.30 31.36
C GLY A 94 -23.43 -1.71 31.62
N GLU A 95 -22.12 -1.83 31.85
CA GLU A 95 -21.58 -2.10 33.20
C GLU A 95 -20.04 -2.09 33.17
N GLU A 96 -19.47 -1.10 33.85
CA GLU A 96 -18.06 -1.10 34.26
C GLU A 96 -17.86 -2.01 35.48
N THR A 97 -16.61 -2.46 35.64
CA THR A 97 -15.97 -2.98 36.87
C THR A 97 -16.48 -4.35 37.36
N GLU A 98 -15.62 -5.33 37.68
CA GLU A 98 -14.61 -5.27 38.74
C GLU A 98 -13.39 -6.14 38.41
N THR A 99 -12.22 -5.54 38.63
CA THR A 99 -10.94 -6.19 38.83
C THR A 99 -10.97 -7.11 40.05
N SER A 100 -10.72 -8.42 39.88
CA SER A 100 -10.33 -9.29 40.99
C SER A 100 -8.81 -9.37 41.10
N GLU A 101 -8.30 -8.57 42.04
CA GLU A 101 -7.37 -8.90 43.12
C GLU A 101 -6.37 -10.06 42.90
N ASP A 102 -5.12 -9.65 42.71
CA ASP A 102 -3.96 -10.00 43.56
C ASP A 102 -3.89 -11.43 44.15
N ASP A 103 -2.93 -12.21 43.63
CA ASP A 103 -2.19 -13.18 44.45
C ASP A 103 -0.70 -13.07 44.09
N THR A 104 -0.04 -12.19 44.85
CA THR A 104 1.32 -12.29 45.40
C THR A 104 2.15 -13.51 45.00
N ASP A 105 3.39 -13.28 44.52
CA ASP A 105 4.56 -13.82 45.22
C ASP A 105 5.83 -13.03 44.84
N GLU A 106 6.33 -12.32 45.84
CA GLU A 106 7.70 -11.83 45.92
C GLU A 106 8.68 -13.01 45.83
N ASP A 107 9.71 -12.95 44.98
CA ASP A 107 11.01 -13.47 45.40
C ASP A 107 12.12 -12.57 44.83
N GLU A 108 12.52 -11.67 45.71
CA GLU A 108 13.79 -10.99 45.74
C GLU A 108 14.96 -12.01 45.78
N GLU A 109 16.17 -11.54 45.46
CA GLU A 109 17.44 -12.07 45.98
C GLU A 109 18.01 -13.38 45.39
N LYS A 110 18.90 -13.26 44.37
CA LYS A 110 20.38 -13.27 44.57
C LYS A 110 21.19 -13.67 43.35
N ALA A 111 22.07 -12.74 42.97
CA ALA A 111 23.52 -12.89 42.82
C ALA A 111 24.11 -14.31 42.69
N LYS A 112 24.95 -14.48 41.66
CA LYS A 112 26.41 -14.76 41.75
C LYS A 112 26.97 -14.85 40.32
N ALA A 113 27.89 -13.96 39.95
CA ALA A 113 29.34 -14.08 40.13
C ALA A 113 29.98 -15.01 39.10
#